data_AF-A0A0G0LL35-F1
#
_entry.id   AF-A0A0G0LL35-F1
#
_cell.length_a   1.000
_cell.length_b   1.000
_cell.length_c   1.000
_cell.angle_alpha   90.00
_cell.angle_beta   90.00
_cell.angle_gamma   90.00
#
_symmetry.space_group_name_H-M   'P 1'
#
loop_
_entity.id
_entity.type
_entity.pdbx_description
1 polymer ?
#
loop_
_entity_poly.entity_id
_entity_poly.type
_entity_poly.pdbx_seq_one_letter_code
_entity_poly.pdbx_strand_id
1 'polypeptide(L)'
;MFYFILLLLILAFLFLLVWFLFNRAWRKGIIFSSLNFILLEIRFPKILESADINKEKEKLLVMEQFYNSLNAILQKESGLFSSKPYMVFEIAVPEEGEEIGFYLALPKKFQNTIQRQIQGFFPEAQIEPINDYNIFNRSGKSAGSTLRLKRNYILPFQTYKKLEASTLGLITNAVSSLKAKGEGVALQILVKPTKYSSKSDAVKVIKHLYQGKHLDKAVNEIENPLSFIDVFREFFNIKKSDDKNKSAELPKTLTPLTQDLINAIDNKAKQNLFEVNIRILVSAETDEEAAQILSNIESAFAQFEFPDLNSFYGARPQKRILKNLIYNFSFRLFNRSESVWLSGEELTSIYHFPIIKIETPKVRFVKAKAAAPPAILPASGVILGRNQFRNQETTIKLNPLDRRRHLYIVGHQR
;
A
#
# COMPACT_ATOMS: atom_id res chain seq x y z
N MET A 1 57.41 -3.07 -3.06
CA MET A 1 56.32 -2.10 -3.28
C MET A 1 55.40 -2.49 -4.43
N PHE A 2 55.92 -2.75 -5.64
CA PHE A 2 55.12 -3.16 -6.81
C PHE A 2 54.22 -4.40 -6.57
N TYR A 3 54.78 -5.50 -6.05
CA TYR A 3 54.01 -6.73 -5.76
C TYR A 3 52.90 -6.53 -4.71
N PHE A 4 53.10 -5.62 -3.76
CA PHE A 4 52.10 -5.30 -2.74
C PHE A 4 50.92 -4.50 -3.33
N ILE A 5 51.21 -3.55 -4.23
CA ILE A 5 50.18 -2.79 -4.96
C ILE A 5 49.39 -3.74 -5.87
N LEU A 6 50.07 -4.65 -6.57
CA LEU A 6 49.42 -5.65 -7.42
C LEU A 6 48.50 -6.58 -6.61
N LEU A 7 48.93 -7.03 -5.43
CA LEU A 7 48.10 -7.84 -4.53
C LEU A 7 46.84 -7.09 -4.08
N LEU A 8 46.96 -5.81 -3.71
CA LEU A 8 45.81 -4.99 -3.33
C LEU A 8 44.82 -4.78 -4.49
N LEU A 9 45.30 -4.57 -5.71
CA LEU A 9 44.45 -4.45 -6.89
C LEU A 9 43.71 -5.77 -7.20
N ILE A 10 44.39 -6.91 -7.07
CA ILE A 10 43.78 -8.24 -7.25
C ILE A 10 42.71 -8.48 -6.18
N LEU A 11 42.97 -8.16 -4.92
CA LEU A 11 42.01 -8.28 -3.82
C LEU A 11 40.80 -7.35 -4.02
N ALA A 12 41.02 -6.10 -4.45
CA ALA A 12 39.95 -5.15 -4.75
C ALA A 12 39.09 -5.64 -5.93
N PHE A 13 39.72 -6.18 -6.98
CA PHE A 13 39.01 -6.76 -8.12
C PHE A 13 38.20 -8.00 -7.72
N LEU A 14 38.78 -8.92 -6.94
CA LEU A 14 38.09 -10.10 -6.40
C LEU A 14 36.90 -9.69 -5.52
N PHE A 15 37.09 -8.69 -4.64
CA PHE A 15 36.01 -8.16 -3.82
C PHE A 15 34.89 -7.56 -4.67
N LEU A 16 35.21 -6.74 -5.67
CA LEU A 16 34.22 -6.17 -6.59
C LEU A 16 33.51 -7.24 -7.43
N LEU A 17 34.23 -8.27 -7.87
CA LEU A 17 33.68 -9.39 -8.63
C LEU A 17 32.72 -10.21 -7.76
N VAL A 18 33.13 -10.59 -6.54
CA VAL A 18 32.27 -11.30 -5.58
C VAL A 18 31.06 -10.45 -5.21
N TRP A 19 31.25 -9.16 -4.94
CA TRP A 19 30.17 -8.21 -4.68
C TRP A 19 29.19 -8.10 -5.86
N PHE A 20 29.71 -8.05 -7.09
CA PHE A 20 28.90 -8.01 -8.31
C PHE A 20 28.12 -9.31 -8.54
N LEU A 21 28.78 -10.46 -8.44
CA LEU A 21 28.16 -11.78 -8.62
C LEU A 21 27.12 -12.05 -7.54
N PHE A 22 27.43 -11.71 -6.29
CA PHE A 22 26.50 -11.79 -5.16
C PHE A 22 25.29 -10.89 -5.38
N ASN A 23 25.47 -9.61 -5.75
CA ASN A 23 24.36 -8.72 -6.08
C ASN A 23 23.51 -9.23 -7.26
N ARG A 24 24.14 -9.83 -8.28
CA ARG A 24 23.44 -10.41 -9.42
C ARG A 24 22.61 -11.64 -9.01
N ALA A 25 23.17 -12.54 -8.21
CA ALA A 25 22.48 -13.71 -7.67
C ALA A 25 21.32 -13.30 -6.74
N TRP A 26 21.54 -12.30 -5.87
CA TRP A 26 20.53 -11.80 -4.95
C TRP A 26 19.37 -11.11 -5.67
N ARG A 27 19.67 -10.29 -6.69
CA ARG A 27 18.65 -9.70 -7.58
C ARG A 27 17.85 -10.78 -8.32
N LYS A 28 18.51 -11.84 -8.79
CA LYS A 28 17.82 -12.99 -9.39
C LYS A 28 16.91 -13.69 -8.37
N GLY A 29 17.31 -13.82 -7.11
CA GLY A 29 16.47 -14.36 -6.04
C GLY A 29 15.23 -13.51 -5.74
N ILE A 30 15.36 -12.18 -5.76
CA ILE A 30 14.23 -11.25 -5.62
C ILE A 30 13.26 -11.40 -6.80
N ILE A 31 13.78 -11.46 -8.03
CA ILE A 31 12.99 -11.69 -9.24
C ILE A 31 12.30 -13.06 -9.17
N PHE A 32 13.01 -14.12 -8.75
CA PHE A 32 12.42 -15.46 -8.60
C PHE A 32 11.33 -15.51 -7.52
N SER A 33 11.48 -14.73 -6.45
CA SER A 33 10.43 -14.57 -5.43
C SER A 33 9.22 -13.79 -5.98
N SER A 34 9.42 -12.83 -6.88
CA SER A 34 8.33 -12.11 -7.56
C SER A 34 7.61 -12.93 -8.63
N LEU A 35 8.31 -13.87 -9.27
CA LEU A 35 7.73 -14.81 -10.25
C LEU A 35 6.78 -15.82 -9.62
N ASN A 36 6.82 -16.00 -8.29
CA ASN A 36 5.91 -16.87 -7.54
C ASN A 36 4.75 -16.10 -6.87
N PHE A 37 4.38 -14.95 -7.43
CA PHE A 37 3.19 -14.23 -6.97
C PHE A 37 1.92 -14.87 -7.51
N ILE A 38 0.86 -14.82 -6.71
CA ILE A 38 -0.50 -15.07 -7.17
C ILE A 38 -1.26 -13.75 -7.11
N LEU A 39 -2.08 -13.48 -8.13
CA LEU A 39 -2.98 -12.35 -8.16
C LEU A 39 -4.36 -12.78 -7.67
N LEU A 40 -4.87 -12.09 -6.65
CA LEU A 40 -6.21 -12.27 -6.14
C LEU A 40 -7.04 -11.06 -6.50
N GLU A 41 -8.18 -11.26 -7.15
CA GLU A 41 -9.21 -10.25 -7.26
C GLU A 41 -10.08 -10.27 -5.99
N ILE A 42 -10.33 -9.08 -5.43
CA ILE A 42 -11.09 -8.93 -4.19
C ILE A 42 -12.29 -8.04 -4.47
N ARG A 43 -13.49 -8.63 -4.39
CA ARG A 43 -14.76 -7.93 -4.66
C ARG A 43 -15.60 -7.85 -3.40
N PHE A 44 -16.37 -6.78 -3.31
CA PHE A 44 -17.29 -6.51 -2.20
C PHE A 44 -18.70 -6.29 -2.71
N PRO A 45 -19.73 -6.50 -1.86
CA PRO A 45 -21.09 -6.12 -2.23
C PRO A 45 -21.21 -4.61 -2.29
N LYS A 46 -22.02 -4.11 -3.23
CA LYS A 46 -22.28 -2.67 -3.34
C LYS A 46 -23.05 -2.19 -2.12
N ILE A 47 -22.50 -1.19 -1.43
CA ILE A 47 -23.17 -0.50 -0.31
C ILE A 47 -23.99 0.65 -0.89
N LEU A 48 -25.31 0.63 -0.64
CA LEU A 48 -26.25 1.62 -1.19
C LEU A 48 -26.52 2.78 -0.21
N GLU A 49 -26.57 2.47 1.08
CA GLU A 49 -26.86 3.46 2.12
C GLU A 49 -25.60 4.26 2.48
N SER A 50 -25.72 5.58 2.51
CA SER A 50 -24.69 6.45 3.06
C SER A 50 -24.68 6.31 4.57
N ALA A 51 -23.56 5.87 5.12
CA ALA A 51 -23.34 5.91 6.55
C ALA A 51 -22.93 7.33 6.97
N ASP A 52 -23.07 7.64 8.26
CA ASP A 52 -22.41 8.78 8.87
C ASP A 52 -20.89 8.67 8.62
N ILE A 53 -20.23 9.80 8.32
CA ILE A 53 -18.78 9.92 8.15
C ILE A 53 -18.03 9.25 9.30
N ASN A 54 -18.51 9.37 10.54
CA ASN A 54 -17.87 8.73 11.69
C ASN A 54 -17.90 7.19 11.58
N LYS A 55 -19.02 6.62 11.13
CA LYS A 55 -19.14 5.17 10.90
C LYS A 55 -18.26 4.71 9.74
N GLU A 56 -18.08 5.53 8.71
CA GLU A 56 -17.14 5.24 7.63
C GLU A 56 -15.69 5.22 8.15
N LYS A 57 -15.30 6.22 8.96
CA LYS A 57 -13.99 6.26 9.62
C LYS A 57 -13.76 5.05 10.53
N GLU A 58 -14.77 4.57 11.25
CA GLU A 58 -14.70 3.33 12.04
C GLU A 58 -14.44 2.10 11.18
N LYS A 59 -15.10 1.98 10.02
CA LYS A 59 -14.82 0.88 9.07
C LYS A 59 -13.41 0.95 8.53
N LEU A 60 -12.86 2.15 8.30
CA LEU A 60 -11.48 2.32 7.85
C LEU A 60 -10.46 1.92 8.93
N LEU A 61 -10.78 2.04 10.23
CA LEU A 61 -9.91 1.50 11.29
C LEU A 61 -9.72 -0.02 11.18
N VAL A 62 -10.72 -0.75 10.67
CA VAL A 62 -10.60 -2.20 10.40
C VAL A 62 -9.52 -2.46 9.35
N MET A 63 -9.35 -1.57 8.37
CA MET A 63 -8.27 -1.64 7.39
C MET A 63 -6.89 -1.37 8.04
N GLU A 64 -6.78 -0.41 8.96
CA GLU A 64 -5.55 -0.20 9.73
C GLU A 64 -5.16 -1.45 10.53
N GLN A 65 -6.13 -2.10 11.17
CA GLN A 65 -5.92 -3.34 11.92
C GLN A 65 -5.49 -4.49 11.00
N PHE A 66 -6.07 -4.58 9.81
CA PHE A 66 -5.65 -5.53 8.79
C PHE A 66 -4.18 -5.31 8.42
N TYR A 67 -3.73 -4.08 8.12
CA TYR A 67 -2.31 -3.80 7.86
C TYR A 67 -1.39 -4.18 9.02
N ASN A 68 -1.81 -3.97 10.26
CA ASN A 68 -1.04 -4.41 11.44
C ASN A 68 -0.92 -5.94 11.53
N SER A 69 -2.00 -6.68 11.22
CA SER A 69 -1.97 -8.15 11.12
C SER A 69 -1.00 -8.61 10.02
N LEU A 70 -1.03 -7.93 8.86
CA LEU A 70 -0.11 -8.18 7.76
C LEU A 70 1.34 -7.96 8.15
N ASN A 71 1.63 -6.87 8.87
CA ASN A 71 2.97 -6.58 9.38
C ASN A 71 3.48 -7.74 10.26
N ALA A 72 2.66 -8.23 11.19
CA ALA A 72 3.04 -9.33 12.06
C ALA A 72 3.31 -10.65 11.30
N ILE A 73 2.53 -10.95 10.27
CA ILE A 73 2.72 -12.14 9.43
C ILE A 73 4.03 -12.05 8.64
N LEU A 74 4.23 -10.93 7.95
CA LEU A 74 5.38 -10.74 7.06
C LEU A 74 6.70 -10.57 7.83
N GLN A 75 6.68 -10.08 9.07
CA GLN A 75 7.89 -9.91 9.89
C GLN A 75 8.45 -11.22 10.46
N LYS A 76 7.61 -12.25 10.68
CA LYS A 76 8.05 -13.55 11.23
C LYS A 76 9.02 -14.28 10.31
N GLU A 77 9.02 -13.95 9.03
CA GLU A 77 9.93 -14.50 8.04
C GLU A 77 11.19 -13.63 7.91
N SER A 78 12.23 -13.95 8.69
CA SER A 78 13.56 -13.37 8.49
C SER A 78 14.67 -14.41 8.60
N GLY A 79 15.02 -15.06 7.49
CA GLY A 79 16.37 -15.61 7.33
C GLY A 79 17.35 -14.46 7.07
N LEU A 80 18.59 -14.56 7.57
CA LEU A 80 19.63 -13.51 7.45
C LEU A 80 19.86 -13.01 6.00
N PHE A 81 19.54 -13.84 5.01
CA PHE A 81 19.78 -13.58 3.59
C PHE A 81 18.49 -13.53 2.73
N SER A 82 17.31 -13.69 3.34
CA SER A 82 16.03 -13.66 2.62
C SER A 82 15.49 -12.24 2.56
N SER A 83 15.13 -11.75 1.36
CA SER A 83 14.41 -10.49 1.25
C SER A 83 13.08 -10.62 1.96
N LYS A 84 12.76 -9.66 2.82
CA LYS A 84 11.45 -9.63 3.48
C LYS A 84 10.34 -9.65 2.41
N PRO A 85 9.29 -10.47 2.61
CA PRO A 85 8.16 -10.48 1.71
C PRO A 85 7.41 -9.14 1.78
N TYR A 86 6.73 -8.81 0.69
CA TYR A 86 5.87 -7.65 0.57
C TYR A 86 4.59 -8.07 -0.16
N MET A 87 3.55 -7.24 -0.04
CA MET A 87 2.28 -7.41 -0.75
C MET A 87 2.02 -6.22 -1.65
N VAL A 88 1.18 -6.42 -2.66
CA VAL A 88 0.96 -5.44 -3.71
C VAL A 88 -0.53 -5.25 -3.86
N PHE A 89 -1.01 -4.08 -3.49
CA PHE A 89 -2.40 -3.67 -3.63
C PHE A 89 -2.54 -2.89 -4.93
N GLU A 90 -3.56 -3.22 -5.73
CA GLU A 90 -3.75 -2.62 -7.04
C GLU A 90 -5.20 -2.19 -7.24
N ILE A 91 -5.39 -0.98 -7.76
CA ILE A 91 -6.64 -0.52 -8.36
C ILE A 91 -6.37 -0.39 -9.84
N ALA A 92 -7.06 -1.13 -10.69
CA ALA A 92 -6.79 -1.11 -12.12
C ALA A 92 -8.05 -1.17 -12.98
N VAL A 93 -7.97 -0.53 -14.15
CA VAL A 93 -8.89 -0.68 -15.26
C VAL A 93 -8.09 -1.27 -16.42
N PRO A 94 -8.37 -2.53 -16.82
CA PRO A 94 -7.70 -3.16 -17.97
C PRO A 94 -7.94 -2.39 -19.27
N GLU A 95 -7.06 -2.58 -20.24
CA GLU A 95 -7.17 -1.95 -21.57
C GLU A 95 -8.41 -2.40 -22.36
N GLU A 96 -8.89 -3.61 -22.06
CA GLU A 96 -10.18 -4.10 -22.54
C GLU A 96 -11.18 -4.12 -21.39
N GLY A 97 -12.13 -3.18 -21.42
CA GLY A 97 -13.19 -3.04 -20.42
C GLY A 97 -13.18 -1.66 -19.75
N GLU A 98 -14.15 -1.45 -18.87
CA GLU A 98 -14.29 -0.18 -18.13
C GLU A 98 -14.43 -0.40 -16.63
N GLU A 99 -14.34 -1.65 -16.17
CA GLU A 99 -14.57 -1.99 -14.77
C GLU A 99 -13.32 -1.72 -13.92
N ILE A 100 -13.51 -1.03 -12.80
CA ILE A 100 -12.46 -0.80 -11.80
C ILE A 100 -12.37 -2.04 -10.90
N GLY A 101 -11.26 -2.76 -11.02
CA GLY A 101 -10.95 -3.92 -10.21
C GLY A 101 -10.02 -3.59 -9.03
N PHE A 102 -10.18 -4.33 -7.94
CA PHE A 102 -9.30 -4.31 -6.77
C PHE A 102 -8.55 -5.63 -6.69
N TYR A 103 -7.23 -5.56 -6.65
CA TYR A 103 -6.38 -6.74 -6.68
C TYR A 103 -5.36 -6.74 -5.54
N LEU A 104 -4.99 -7.93 -5.12
CA LEU A 104 -3.92 -8.18 -4.18
C LEU A 104 -2.98 -9.24 -4.74
N ALA A 105 -1.76 -8.83 -5.07
CA ALA A 105 -0.71 -9.75 -5.44
C ALA A 105 0.18 -10.06 -4.23
N LEU A 106 0.45 -11.34 -4.02
CA LEU A 106 1.22 -11.82 -2.87
C LEU A 106 1.99 -13.11 -3.19
N PRO A 107 3.10 -13.41 -2.49
CA PRO A 107 3.82 -14.67 -2.70
C PRO A 107 2.95 -15.89 -2.40
N LYS A 108 2.83 -16.83 -3.34
CA LYS A 108 1.88 -17.97 -3.30
C LYS A 108 1.82 -18.72 -1.96
N LYS A 109 2.95 -18.86 -1.26
CA LYS A 109 3.03 -19.48 0.07
C LYS A 109 2.12 -18.83 1.13
N PHE A 110 1.81 -17.55 1.00
CA PHE A 110 0.97 -16.80 1.94
C PHE A 110 -0.51 -16.82 1.56
N GLN A 111 -0.89 -17.36 0.39
CA GLN A 111 -2.26 -17.30 -0.15
C GLN A 111 -3.31 -17.69 0.89
N ASN A 112 -3.21 -18.88 1.46
CA ASN A 112 -4.20 -19.40 2.41
C ASN A 112 -4.27 -18.57 3.70
N THR A 113 -3.13 -18.09 4.20
CA THR A 113 -3.09 -17.28 5.42
C THR A 113 -3.70 -15.91 5.19
N ILE A 114 -3.36 -15.26 4.08
CA ILE A 114 -3.85 -13.92 3.76
C ILE A 114 -5.33 -13.95 3.37
N GLN A 115 -5.78 -14.95 2.61
CA GLN A 115 -7.21 -15.12 2.33
C GLN A 115 -8.03 -15.28 3.61
N ARG A 116 -7.56 -16.08 4.57
CA ARG A 116 -8.21 -16.22 5.89
C ARG A 116 -8.21 -14.90 6.67
N GLN A 117 -7.13 -14.13 6.62
CA GLN A 117 -7.09 -12.83 7.28
C GLN A 117 -8.07 -11.84 6.66
N ILE A 118 -8.13 -11.74 5.32
CA ILE A 118 -9.10 -10.89 4.63
C ILE A 118 -10.52 -11.32 5.00
N GLN A 119 -10.85 -12.61 4.96
CA GLN A 119 -12.19 -13.09 5.34
C GLN A 119 -12.51 -12.86 6.83
N GLY A 120 -11.50 -12.80 7.70
CA GLY A 120 -11.66 -12.51 9.12
C GLY A 120 -12.01 -11.04 9.39
N PHE A 121 -11.28 -10.11 8.77
CA PHE A 121 -11.55 -8.67 8.88
C PHE A 121 -12.73 -8.21 8.03
N PHE A 122 -12.95 -8.87 6.89
CA PHE A 122 -13.92 -8.50 5.87
C PHE A 122 -14.76 -9.72 5.45
N PRO A 123 -15.75 -10.13 6.27
CA PRO A 123 -16.54 -11.33 6.00
C PRO A 123 -17.32 -11.33 4.68
N GLU A 124 -17.61 -10.14 4.14
CA GLU A 124 -18.34 -9.95 2.88
C GLU A 124 -17.45 -9.99 1.64
N ALA A 125 -16.13 -10.06 1.81
CA ALA A 125 -15.18 -10.09 0.69
C ALA A 125 -15.25 -11.42 -0.07
N GLN A 126 -15.41 -11.34 -1.39
CA GLN A 126 -15.22 -12.47 -2.30
C GLN A 126 -13.82 -12.38 -2.90
N ILE A 127 -13.04 -13.45 -2.75
CA ILE A 127 -11.63 -13.49 -3.13
C ILE A 127 -11.42 -14.59 -4.15
N GLU A 128 -11.07 -14.21 -5.37
CA GLU A 128 -10.89 -15.13 -6.49
C GLU A 128 -9.45 -15.04 -7.04
N PRO A 129 -8.73 -16.17 -7.19
CA PRO A 129 -7.47 -16.16 -7.91
C PRO A 129 -7.74 -15.97 -9.41
N ILE A 130 -7.05 -15.02 -10.04
CA ILE A 130 -7.24 -14.71 -11.46
C ILE A 130 -5.92 -14.79 -12.22
N ASN A 131 -6.03 -14.86 -13.56
CA ASN A 131 -4.90 -14.58 -14.43
C ASN A 131 -4.60 -13.07 -14.39
N ASP A 132 -3.36 -12.70 -14.73
CA ASP A 132 -2.95 -11.29 -14.70
C ASP A 132 -3.79 -10.45 -15.67
N TYR A 133 -4.03 -9.20 -15.32
CA TYR A 133 -4.71 -8.23 -16.19
C TYR A 133 -3.67 -7.45 -17.01
N ASN A 134 -4.11 -6.87 -18.12
CA ASN A 134 -3.27 -6.03 -18.98
C ASN A 134 -3.86 -4.63 -19.09
N ILE A 135 -3.05 -3.62 -18.75
CA ILE A 135 -3.39 -2.20 -18.93
C ILE A 135 -2.77 -1.60 -20.21
N PHE A 136 -1.90 -2.35 -20.90
CA PHE A 136 -1.10 -1.79 -21.98
C PHE A 136 -1.76 -2.00 -23.33
N ASN A 137 -2.05 -0.90 -24.01
CA ASN A 137 -2.42 -0.90 -25.43
C ASN A 137 -1.17 -1.21 -26.26
N ARG A 138 -1.21 -2.27 -27.07
CA ARG A 138 -0.05 -2.76 -27.84
C ARG A 138 0.50 -1.73 -28.84
N SER A 139 -0.38 -0.95 -29.45
CA SER A 139 -0.03 0.12 -30.40
C SER A 139 0.03 1.50 -29.75
N GLY A 140 -0.37 1.59 -28.48
CA GLY A 140 -0.49 2.85 -27.77
C GLY A 140 0.80 3.38 -27.18
N LYS A 141 0.63 4.42 -26.37
CA LYS A 141 1.67 5.06 -25.56
C LYS A 141 1.41 4.80 -24.09
N SER A 142 2.48 4.90 -23.30
CA SER A 142 2.38 4.73 -21.85
C SER A 142 3.00 5.92 -21.14
N ALA A 143 2.36 6.33 -20.05
CA ALA A 143 2.89 7.31 -19.12
C ALA A 143 2.89 6.69 -17.72
N GLY A 144 3.76 7.19 -16.85
CA GLY A 144 3.84 6.67 -15.50
C GLY A 144 4.46 7.64 -14.54
N SER A 145 4.15 7.46 -13.26
CA SER A 145 4.79 8.17 -12.18
C SER A 145 4.96 7.30 -10.94
N THR A 146 5.93 7.70 -10.12
CA THR A 146 6.07 7.20 -8.75
C THR A 146 5.72 8.33 -7.81
N LEU A 147 4.70 8.15 -6.98
CA LEU A 147 4.33 9.14 -5.97
C LEU A 147 5.33 9.09 -4.81
N ARG A 148 5.82 10.26 -4.43
CA ARG A 148 6.76 10.47 -3.34
C ARG A 148 6.27 11.56 -2.39
N LEU A 149 6.76 11.53 -1.16
CA LEU A 149 6.52 12.58 -0.18
C LEU A 149 7.42 13.79 -0.48
N LYS A 150 6.86 15.01 -0.47
CA LYS A 150 7.64 16.24 -0.68
C LYS A 150 8.64 16.50 0.45
N ARG A 151 8.33 16.07 1.68
CA ARG A 151 9.17 16.22 2.86
C ARG A 151 9.42 14.88 3.54
N ASN A 152 10.31 14.89 4.53
CA ASN A 152 10.72 13.71 5.28
C ASN A 152 9.51 12.92 5.83
N TYR A 153 9.64 11.59 5.84
CA TYR A 153 8.57 10.69 6.29
C TYR A 153 8.12 10.93 7.73
N ILE A 154 8.92 11.60 8.57
CA ILE A 154 8.51 11.88 9.95
C ILE A 154 7.29 12.79 10.03
N LEU A 155 7.08 13.63 9.01
CA LEU A 155 5.93 14.50 8.90
C LEU A 155 4.76 13.74 8.24
N PRO A 156 3.57 13.71 8.87
CA PRO A 156 2.40 13.08 8.27
C PRO A 156 1.80 13.92 7.16
N PHE A 157 1.05 13.28 6.27
CA PHE A 157 0.12 13.95 5.36
C PHE A 157 -1.31 13.88 5.91
N GLN A 158 -2.27 14.53 5.25
CA GLN A 158 -3.65 14.59 5.71
C GLN A 158 -4.32 13.22 5.54
N THR A 159 -4.82 12.64 6.63
CA THR A 159 -5.36 11.26 6.64
C THR A 159 -6.88 11.23 6.60
N TYR A 160 -7.44 10.06 6.32
CA TYR A 160 -8.88 9.83 6.31
C TYR A 160 -9.58 10.24 7.63
N LYS A 161 -8.86 10.30 8.76
CA LYS A 161 -9.42 10.72 10.05
C LYS A 161 -9.86 12.17 10.04
N LYS A 162 -9.14 13.03 9.31
CA LYS A 162 -9.42 14.46 9.20
C LYS A 162 -10.10 14.88 7.90
N LEU A 163 -10.21 13.96 6.92
CA LEU A 163 -10.93 14.21 5.69
C LEU A 163 -12.44 14.00 5.88
N GLU A 164 -13.23 14.85 5.26
CA GLU A 164 -14.70 14.78 5.26
C GLU A 164 -15.26 14.05 4.03
N ALA A 165 -14.43 13.89 2.99
CA ALA A 165 -14.79 13.21 1.75
C ALA A 165 -14.19 11.79 1.70
N SER A 166 -14.82 10.91 0.91
CA SER A 166 -14.33 9.55 0.66
C SER A 166 -13.01 9.58 -0.11
N THR A 167 -11.93 9.10 0.52
CA THR A 167 -10.59 9.11 -0.07
C THR A 167 -10.51 8.17 -1.28
N LEU A 168 -11.05 6.96 -1.15
CA LEU A 168 -11.10 6.00 -2.24
C LEU A 168 -12.00 6.47 -3.38
N GLY A 169 -13.15 7.08 -3.09
CA GLY A 169 -14.07 7.60 -4.11
C GLY A 169 -13.39 8.61 -5.05
N LEU A 170 -12.54 9.48 -4.51
CA LEU A 170 -11.77 10.45 -5.29
C LEU A 170 -10.72 9.77 -6.19
N ILE A 171 -10.00 8.75 -5.67
CA ILE A 171 -9.02 7.98 -6.47
C ILE A 171 -9.73 7.19 -7.57
N THR A 172 -10.84 6.52 -7.24
CA THR A 172 -11.60 5.70 -8.20
C THR A 172 -12.31 6.56 -9.24
N ASN A 173 -12.78 7.76 -8.88
CA ASN A 173 -13.35 8.70 -9.85
C ASN A 173 -12.32 9.18 -10.89
N ALA A 174 -11.05 9.35 -10.49
CA ALA A 174 -10.01 9.75 -11.42
C ALA A 174 -9.71 8.68 -12.50
N VAL A 175 -10.07 7.42 -12.24
CA VAL A 175 -9.89 6.29 -13.18
C VAL A 175 -11.19 5.83 -13.84
N SER A 176 -12.34 6.42 -13.51
CA SER A 176 -13.66 5.94 -14.00
C SER A 176 -14.04 6.47 -15.39
N SER A 177 -13.38 7.54 -15.84
CA SER A 177 -13.69 8.24 -17.10
C SER A 177 -12.91 7.71 -18.31
N LEU A 178 -12.37 6.50 -18.22
CA LEU A 178 -11.61 5.87 -19.30
C LEU A 178 -12.55 5.30 -20.38
N LYS A 179 -12.06 5.32 -21.63
CA LYS A 179 -12.67 4.64 -22.77
C LYS A 179 -12.66 3.12 -22.56
N ALA A 180 -13.69 2.42 -23.04
CA ALA A 180 -13.79 0.96 -22.97
C ALA A 180 -12.67 0.16 -23.64
N LYS A 181 -11.96 0.77 -24.58
CA LYS A 181 -10.87 0.14 -25.33
C LYS A 181 -9.76 1.15 -25.56
N GLY A 182 -8.53 0.65 -25.55
CA GLY A 182 -7.34 1.41 -25.89
C GLY A 182 -6.78 2.27 -24.75
N GLU A 183 -7.51 2.43 -23.65
CA GLU A 183 -7.07 3.09 -22.43
C GLU A 183 -7.03 2.10 -21.27
N GLY A 184 -5.94 2.12 -20.49
CA GLY A 184 -5.79 1.28 -19.31
C GLY A 184 -5.01 1.98 -18.23
N VAL A 185 -5.30 1.66 -16.98
CA VAL A 185 -4.65 2.31 -15.84
C VAL A 185 -4.47 1.38 -14.66
N ALA A 186 -3.40 1.59 -13.91
CA ALA A 186 -3.21 0.94 -12.62
C ALA A 186 -2.54 1.88 -11.60
N LEU A 187 -3.12 1.96 -10.42
CA LEU A 187 -2.47 2.40 -9.20
C LEU A 187 -1.96 1.16 -8.46
N GLN A 188 -0.65 1.04 -8.30
CA GLN A 188 0.02 -0.07 -7.64
C GLN A 188 0.74 0.40 -6.37
N ILE A 189 0.39 -0.21 -5.24
CA ILE A 189 0.92 0.13 -3.91
C ILE A 189 1.59 -1.12 -3.33
N LEU A 190 2.92 -1.14 -3.35
CA LEU A 190 3.71 -2.22 -2.79
C LEU A 190 4.02 -1.91 -1.33
N VAL A 191 3.59 -2.78 -0.41
CA VAL A 191 3.68 -2.59 1.04
C VAL A 191 4.63 -3.62 1.62
N LYS A 192 5.75 -3.13 2.18
CA LYS A 192 6.79 -3.95 2.80
C LYS A 192 6.96 -3.59 4.28
N PRO A 193 6.99 -4.58 5.19
CA PRO A 193 7.16 -4.33 6.62
C PRO A 193 8.58 -3.86 6.94
N THR A 194 8.69 -2.84 7.79
CA THR A 194 9.98 -2.37 8.30
C THR A 194 10.24 -2.82 9.72
N LYS A 195 11.53 -3.00 10.08
CA LYS A 195 11.96 -3.17 11.48
C LYS A 195 12.34 -1.81 12.10
N TYR A 196 12.47 -0.78 11.27
CA TYR A 196 12.81 0.56 11.73
C TYR A 196 11.61 1.19 12.46
N SER A 197 11.89 1.84 13.58
CA SER A 197 10.92 2.64 14.31
C SER A 197 11.27 4.10 14.13
N SER A 198 10.29 4.93 13.81
CA SER A 198 10.45 6.38 13.73
C SER A 198 10.50 7.07 15.09
N LYS A 199 10.38 6.33 16.20
CA LYS A 199 10.35 6.90 17.56
C LYS A 199 11.59 7.74 17.89
N SER A 200 12.78 7.26 17.55
CA SER A 200 14.02 8.01 17.81
C SER A 200 14.07 9.31 17.01
N ASP A 201 13.59 9.29 15.77
CA ASP A 201 13.60 10.45 14.88
C ASP A 201 12.54 11.46 15.31
N ALA A 202 11.36 10.98 15.71
CA ALA A 202 10.28 11.78 16.29
C ALA A 202 10.77 12.52 17.53
N VAL A 203 11.41 11.81 18.47
CA VAL A 203 11.93 12.42 19.71
C VAL A 203 12.93 13.53 19.41
N LYS A 204 13.80 13.36 18.39
CA LYS A 204 14.74 14.41 17.97
C LYS A 204 14.02 15.64 17.45
N VAL A 205 13.07 15.48 16.52
CA VAL A 205 12.32 16.61 15.94
C VAL A 205 11.51 17.32 17.01
N ILE A 206 10.77 16.56 17.83
CA ILE A 206 9.95 17.09 18.91
C ILE A 206 10.81 17.89 19.90
N LYS A 207 11.99 17.37 20.29
CA LYS A 207 12.93 18.11 21.16
C LYS A 207 13.34 19.46 20.55
N HIS A 208 13.60 19.51 19.25
CA HIS A 208 13.94 20.76 18.56
C HIS A 208 12.76 21.73 18.47
N LEU A 209 11.53 21.23 18.31
CA LEU A 209 10.33 22.05 18.37
C LEU A 209 10.12 22.64 19.76
N TYR A 210 10.34 21.87 20.84
CA TYR A 210 10.33 22.39 22.22
C TYR A 210 11.38 23.48 22.47
N GLN A 211 12.51 23.42 21.76
CA GLN A 211 13.56 24.46 21.81
C GLN A 211 13.21 25.70 20.97
N GLY A 212 12.06 25.71 20.28
CA GLY A 212 11.65 26.79 19.40
C GLY A 212 12.43 26.87 18.08
N LYS A 213 13.09 25.77 17.66
CA LYS A 213 13.68 25.69 16.31
C LYS A 213 12.57 25.57 15.25
N HIS A 214 12.83 26.11 14.06
CA HIS A 214 11.93 25.95 12.91
C HIS A 214 11.83 24.48 12.47
N LEU A 215 10.64 24.05 12.02
CA LEU A 215 10.35 22.67 11.64
C LEU A 215 11.33 22.12 10.58
N ASP A 216 11.60 22.89 9.52
CA ASP A 216 12.53 22.47 8.46
C ASP A 216 13.94 22.19 8.98
N LYS A 217 14.43 23.03 9.90
CA LYS A 217 15.76 22.82 10.51
C LYS A 217 15.77 21.56 11.37
N ALA A 218 14.72 21.36 12.16
CA ALA A 218 14.57 20.17 13.01
C ALA A 218 14.54 18.86 12.20
N VAL A 219 13.89 18.88 11.04
CA VAL A 219 13.79 17.72 10.14
C VAL A 219 15.11 17.45 9.41
N ASN A 220 15.76 18.49 8.87
CA ASN A 220 17.03 18.36 8.15
C ASN A 220 18.18 17.82 9.03
N GLU A 221 18.13 18.06 10.34
CA GLU A 221 19.09 17.50 11.31
C GLU A 221 18.96 15.96 11.48
N ILE A 222 17.82 15.35 11.12
CA ILE A 222 17.70 13.88 11.06
C ILE A 222 18.44 13.31 9.85
N GLU A 223 18.44 14.03 8.73
CA GLU A 223 18.99 13.54 7.47
C GLU A 223 20.53 13.58 7.44
N ASN A 224 21.15 14.40 8.30
CA ASN A 224 22.60 14.54 8.43
C ASN A 224 23.12 14.12 9.82
N PRO A 225 23.49 12.85 10.04
CA PRO A 225 23.93 12.34 11.34
C PRO A 225 25.21 12.99 11.89
N LEU A 226 26.02 13.62 11.03
CA LEU A 226 27.20 14.40 11.42
C LEU A 226 26.83 15.62 12.28
N SER A 227 25.69 16.27 12.01
CA SER A 227 25.19 17.39 12.81
C SER A 227 24.84 16.97 14.23
N PHE A 228 24.48 15.71 14.44
CA PHE A 228 24.20 15.17 15.76
C PHE A 228 25.47 15.06 16.61
N ILE A 229 26.64 14.79 15.99
CA ILE A 229 27.94 14.74 16.69
C ILE A 229 28.32 16.15 17.17
N ASP A 230 28.02 17.19 16.40
CA ASP A 230 28.33 18.57 16.80
C ASP A 230 27.42 19.06 17.92
N VAL A 231 26.13 18.69 17.90
CA VAL A 231 25.20 18.92 19.02
C VAL A 231 25.59 18.10 20.27
N PHE A 232 26.05 16.85 20.11
CA PHE A 232 26.54 16.02 21.21
C PHE A 232 27.87 16.54 21.77
N ARG A 233 28.76 17.05 20.90
CA ARG A 233 30.02 17.70 21.28
C ARG A 233 29.80 19.02 21.97
N GLU A 234 28.84 19.84 21.55
CA GLU A 234 28.39 21.01 22.32
C GLU A 234 27.94 20.58 23.72
N PHE A 235 27.12 19.52 23.82
CA PHE A 235 26.67 19.00 25.12
C PHE A 235 27.80 18.44 26.00
N PHE A 236 28.80 17.77 25.42
CA PHE A 236 29.95 17.23 26.14
C PHE A 236 31.01 18.30 26.48
N ASN A 237 31.16 19.34 25.66
CA ASN A 237 32.02 20.50 25.96
C ASN A 237 31.38 21.45 26.99
N ILE A 238 30.05 21.48 27.10
CA ILE A 238 29.35 22.22 28.18
C ILE A 238 29.65 21.62 29.56
N LYS A 239 30.09 20.36 29.66
CA LYS A 239 30.46 19.73 30.95
C LYS A 239 31.88 20.06 31.43
N LYS A 240 32.65 20.89 30.69
CA LYS A 240 34.03 21.25 31.02
C LYS A 240 34.30 22.75 31.20
N SER A 241 33.27 23.59 31.11
CA SER A 241 33.36 25.00 31.51
C SER A 241 32.50 25.21 32.76
N ASP A 242 33.17 25.32 33.91
CA ASP A 242 32.61 25.93 35.11
C ASP A 242 32.23 27.38 34.77
N ASP A 243 30.97 27.60 34.41
CA ASP A 243 30.36 28.92 34.49
C ASP A 243 28.90 28.75 34.92
N LYS A 244 28.71 28.85 36.24
CA LYS A 244 27.40 28.94 36.89
C LYS A 244 26.78 30.29 36.52
N ASN A 245 26.19 30.42 35.33
CA ASN A 245 25.14 31.40 34.98
C ASN A 245 24.70 31.29 33.50
N LYS A 246 24.24 30.10 33.09
CA LYS A 246 23.23 30.01 32.03
C LYS A 246 22.01 29.35 32.63
N SER A 247 21.06 30.19 33.06
CA SER A 247 19.67 29.81 33.22
C SER A 247 19.30 28.89 32.06
N ALA A 248 18.91 27.65 32.38
CA ALA A 248 18.19 26.82 31.44
C ALA A 248 17.03 27.68 30.93
N GLU A 249 17.08 28.10 29.66
CA GLU A 249 16.01 28.87 29.05
C GLU A 249 14.73 28.11 29.33
N LEU A 250 13.79 28.79 30.00
CA LEU A 250 12.46 28.24 30.28
C LEU A 250 11.91 27.63 28.99
N PRO A 251 11.16 26.51 29.05
CA PRO A 251 10.47 26.02 27.88
C PRO A 251 9.64 27.18 27.34
N LYS A 252 9.99 27.67 26.14
CA LYS A 252 9.18 28.66 25.43
C LYS A 252 7.77 28.13 25.44
N THR A 253 6.81 28.94 25.89
CA THR A 253 5.39 28.59 25.83
C THR A 253 5.10 28.13 24.40
N LEU A 254 4.73 26.86 24.26
CA LEU A 254 4.46 26.30 22.95
C LEU A 254 3.28 27.04 22.35
N THR A 255 3.43 27.53 21.13
CA THR A 255 2.28 28.03 20.38
C THR A 255 1.31 26.87 20.12
N PRO A 256 0.00 27.12 20.04
CA PRO A 256 -0.97 26.07 19.69
C PRO A 256 -0.59 25.31 18.41
N LEU A 257 -0.09 26.04 17.41
CA LEU A 257 0.41 25.45 16.16
C LEU A 257 1.56 24.46 16.40
N THR A 258 2.54 24.83 17.24
CA THR A 258 3.66 23.93 17.57
C THR A 258 3.18 22.68 18.31
N GLN A 259 2.18 22.83 19.19
CA GLN A 259 1.60 21.69 19.90
C GLN A 259 0.91 20.71 18.93
N ASP A 260 0.14 21.22 17.96
CA ASP A 260 -0.52 20.39 16.96
C ASP A 260 0.48 19.64 16.07
N LEU A 261 1.58 20.30 15.68
CA LEU A 261 2.67 19.66 14.95
C LEU A 261 3.32 18.52 15.75
N ILE A 262 3.62 18.78 17.04
CA ILE A 262 4.19 17.75 17.94
C ILE A 262 3.23 16.56 18.07
N ASN A 263 1.95 16.82 18.27
CA ASN A 263 0.92 15.79 18.39
C ASN A 263 0.82 14.95 17.10
N ALA A 264 0.86 15.59 15.93
CA ALA A 264 0.82 14.89 14.64
C ALA A 264 2.03 13.97 14.44
N ILE A 265 3.23 14.44 14.77
CA ILE A 265 4.48 13.65 14.68
C ILE A 265 4.45 12.48 15.67
N ASP A 266 4.07 12.73 16.93
CA ASP A 266 3.98 11.71 17.98
C ASP A 266 2.96 10.61 17.63
N ASN A 267 1.79 11.00 17.11
CA ASN A 267 0.77 10.05 16.67
C ASN A 267 1.26 9.14 15.53
N LYS A 268 1.98 9.68 14.54
CA LYS A 268 2.59 8.88 13.48
C LYS A 268 3.68 7.94 14.03
N ALA A 269 4.50 8.43 14.96
CA ALA A 269 5.62 7.67 15.53
C ALA A 269 5.21 6.49 16.42
N LYS A 270 3.98 6.54 16.96
CA LYS A 270 3.39 5.43 17.74
C LYS A 270 2.91 4.27 16.87
N GLN A 271 2.70 4.48 15.57
CA GLN A 271 2.21 3.47 14.65
C GLN A 271 3.35 2.65 14.03
N ASN A 272 3.01 1.45 13.54
CA ASN A 272 3.91 0.69 12.68
C ASN A 272 4.08 1.41 11.34
N LEU A 273 5.33 1.50 10.88
CA LEU A 273 5.63 2.02 9.54
C LEU A 273 5.81 0.89 8.53
N PHE A 274 5.55 1.24 7.27
CA PHE A 274 5.75 0.40 6.11
C PHE A 274 6.64 1.12 5.10
N GLU A 275 7.56 0.40 4.46
CA GLU A 275 8.23 0.88 3.25
C GLU A 275 7.26 0.66 2.08
N VAL A 276 6.90 1.73 1.38
CA VAL A 276 5.83 1.72 0.37
C VAL A 276 6.33 2.26 -0.96
N ASN A 277 6.12 1.52 -2.05
CA ASN A 277 6.19 2.10 -3.40
C ASN A 277 4.77 2.41 -3.88
N ILE A 278 4.56 3.60 -4.42
CA ILE A 278 3.27 4.02 -4.97
C ILE A 278 3.51 4.38 -6.43
N ARG A 279 2.91 3.62 -7.34
CA ARG A 279 3.12 3.76 -8.79
C ARG A 279 1.79 3.97 -9.48
N ILE A 280 1.76 4.90 -10.42
CA ILE A 280 0.65 5.07 -11.34
C ILE A 280 1.19 4.76 -12.73
N LEU A 281 0.56 3.83 -13.45
CA LEU A 281 0.82 3.58 -14.86
C LEU A 281 -0.45 3.74 -15.67
N VAL A 282 -0.30 4.37 -16.82
CA VAL A 282 -1.36 4.64 -17.78
C VAL A 282 -0.91 4.16 -19.16
N SER A 283 -1.84 3.60 -19.92
CA SER A 283 -1.71 3.41 -21.35
C SER A 283 -2.89 4.11 -22.05
N ALA A 284 -2.61 4.75 -23.18
CA ALA A 284 -3.61 5.35 -24.06
C ALA A 284 -3.16 5.25 -25.52
N GLU A 285 -3.92 5.78 -26.47
CA GLU A 285 -3.53 5.76 -27.89
C GLU A 285 -2.37 6.72 -28.16
N THR A 286 -2.38 7.89 -27.53
CA THR A 286 -1.39 8.96 -27.73
C THR A 286 -0.61 9.32 -26.46
N ASP A 287 0.55 9.96 -26.61
CA ASP A 287 1.40 10.39 -25.49
C ASP A 287 0.69 11.48 -24.68
N GLU A 288 -0.05 12.37 -25.36
CA GLU A 288 -0.84 13.45 -24.77
C GLU A 288 -1.98 12.91 -23.91
N GLU A 289 -2.77 11.96 -24.41
CA GLU A 289 -3.86 11.34 -23.64
C GLU A 289 -3.32 10.60 -22.41
N ALA A 290 -2.25 9.82 -22.57
CA ALA A 290 -1.64 9.10 -21.45
C ALA A 290 -1.13 10.07 -20.37
N ALA A 291 -0.53 11.20 -20.77
CA ALA A 291 -0.08 12.22 -19.84
C ALA A 291 -1.24 12.97 -19.16
N GLN A 292 -2.36 13.18 -19.85
CA GLN A 292 -3.54 13.83 -19.29
C GLN A 292 -4.22 12.94 -18.25
N ILE A 293 -4.45 11.66 -18.56
CA ILE A 293 -5.01 10.68 -17.62
C ILE A 293 -4.11 10.55 -16.39
N LEU A 294 -2.78 10.46 -16.59
CA LEU A 294 -1.82 10.42 -15.48
C LEU A 294 -1.95 11.65 -14.58
N SER A 295 -2.05 12.84 -15.17
CA SER A 295 -2.19 14.10 -14.43
C SER A 295 -3.48 14.14 -13.61
N ASN A 296 -4.60 13.68 -14.19
CA ASN A 296 -5.89 13.63 -13.49
C ASN A 296 -5.83 12.73 -12.24
N ILE A 297 -5.12 11.60 -12.31
CA ILE A 297 -4.97 10.68 -11.19
C ILE A 297 -4.02 11.25 -10.14
N GLU A 298 -2.92 11.88 -10.55
CA GLU A 298 -2.01 12.55 -9.61
C GLU A 298 -2.73 13.69 -8.85
N SER A 299 -3.62 14.43 -9.50
CA SER A 299 -4.43 15.47 -8.86
C SER A 299 -5.34 14.94 -7.76
N ALA A 300 -5.81 13.68 -7.83
CA ALA A 300 -6.59 13.06 -6.76
C ALA A 300 -5.80 12.92 -5.45
N PHE A 301 -4.46 12.95 -5.49
CA PHE A 301 -3.62 12.90 -4.29
C PHE A 301 -3.40 14.27 -3.63
N ALA A 302 -3.82 15.38 -4.26
CA ALA A 302 -3.72 16.72 -3.68
C ALA A 302 -4.55 16.87 -2.39
N GLN A 303 -5.65 16.11 -2.26
CA GLN A 303 -6.49 16.09 -1.06
C GLN A 303 -5.74 15.67 0.22
N PHE A 304 -4.64 14.93 0.06
CA PHE A 304 -3.83 14.43 1.16
C PHE A 304 -2.81 15.47 1.64
N GLU A 305 -2.77 16.67 1.05
CA GLU A 305 -1.91 17.74 1.53
C GLU A 305 -2.31 18.17 2.95
N PHE A 306 -1.35 18.07 3.88
CA PHE A 306 -1.45 18.71 5.18
C PHE A 306 -0.56 19.97 5.13
N PRO A 307 -1.15 21.18 5.16
CA PRO A 307 -0.40 22.44 5.20
C PRO A 307 0.74 22.41 6.23
N ASP A 308 1.89 22.95 5.85
CA ASP A 308 3.11 23.02 6.66
C ASP A 308 3.68 21.66 7.14
N LEU A 309 3.10 20.55 6.71
CA LEU A 309 3.58 19.19 6.93
C LEU A 309 3.90 18.55 5.59
N ASN A 310 3.26 17.46 5.20
CA ASN A 310 3.64 16.68 4.03
C ASN A 310 2.53 16.64 2.96
N SER A 311 2.96 16.40 1.72
CA SER A 311 2.08 16.17 0.57
C SER A 311 2.79 15.29 -0.45
N PHE A 312 2.02 14.80 -1.42
CA PHE A 312 2.56 13.97 -2.51
C PHE A 312 3.03 14.81 -3.70
N TYR A 313 4.00 14.28 -4.44
CA TYR A 313 4.32 14.71 -5.79
C TYR A 313 4.60 13.49 -6.68
N GLY A 314 4.27 13.62 -7.97
CA GLY A 314 4.53 12.59 -8.99
C GLY A 314 5.91 12.76 -9.61
N ALA A 315 6.82 11.84 -9.33
CA ALA A 315 8.06 11.73 -10.11
C ALA A 315 7.75 11.02 -11.43
N ARG A 316 7.71 11.76 -12.54
CA ARG A 316 7.39 11.25 -13.89
C ARG A 316 8.66 10.87 -14.66
N PRO A 317 9.08 9.60 -14.66
CA PRO A 317 10.25 9.18 -15.43
C PRO A 317 9.98 9.21 -16.95
N GLN A 318 11.03 9.41 -17.74
CA GLN A 318 10.96 9.39 -19.19
C GLN A 318 11.89 8.31 -19.78
N LYS A 319 11.62 7.92 -21.04
CA LYS A 319 12.49 7.06 -21.86
C LYS A 319 12.88 5.75 -21.14
N ARG A 320 14.18 5.53 -20.92
CA ARG A 320 14.71 4.30 -20.29
C ARG A 320 14.23 4.13 -18.85
N ILE A 321 14.06 5.22 -18.11
CA ILE A 321 13.61 5.16 -16.71
C ILE A 321 12.13 4.76 -16.67
N LEU A 322 11.31 5.24 -17.61
CA LEU A 322 9.93 4.81 -17.75
C LEU A 322 9.84 3.32 -18.09
N LYS A 323 10.67 2.82 -19.02
CA LYS A 323 10.75 1.37 -19.31
C LYS A 323 11.08 0.55 -18.07
N ASN A 324 11.95 1.06 -17.19
CA ASN A 324 12.28 0.40 -15.93
C ASN A 324 11.10 0.44 -14.94
N LEU A 325 10.35 1.55 -14.88
CA LEU A 325 9.13 1.64 -14.08
C LEU A 325 8.09 0.62 -14.56
N ILE A 326 7.85 0.53 -15.87
CA ILE A 326 6.95 -0.45 -16.50
C ILE A 326 7.38 -1.88 -16.15
N TYR A 327 8.68 -2.20 -16.31
CA TYR A 327 9.22 -3.50 -15.93
C TYR A 327 8.98 -3.82 -14.44
N ASN A 328 9.29 -2.86 -13.55
CA ASN A 328 9.09 -3.04 -12.12
C ASN A 328 7.61 -3.18 -11.75
N PHE A 329 6.71 -2.52 -12.47
CA PHE A 329 5.27 -2.67 -12.31
C PHE A 329 4.80 -4.06 -12.73
N SER A 330 5.13 -4.49 -13.95
CA SER A 330 4.68 -5.77 -14.53
C SER A 330 5.16 -6.97 -13.71
N PHE A 331 6.39 -6.91 -13.21
CA PHE A 331 6.95 -7.96 -12.35
C PHE A 331 6.73 -7.70 -10.85
N ARG A 332 5.98 -6.65 -10.50
CA ARG A 332 5.67 -6.26 -9.11
C ARG A 332 6.91 -6.20 -8.23
N LEU A 333 7.99 -5.63 -8.74
CA LEU A 333 9.29 -5.54 -8.08
C LEU A 333 9.35 -4.33 -7.16
N PHE A 334 9.65 -4.58 -5.89
CA PHE A 334 9.88 -3.52 -4.92
C PHE A 334 11.21 -2.79 -5.21
N ASN A 335 11.17 -1.46 -5.30
CA ASN A 335 12.34 -0.62 -5.49
C ASN A 335 12.53 0.31 -4.27
N ARG A 336 13.58 0.04 -3.48
CA ARG A 336 13.90 0.82 -2.28
C ARG A 336 14.25 2.29 -2.57
N SER A 337 14.75 2.62 -3.76
CA SER A 337 15.04 4.02 -4.12
C SER A 337 13.79 4.85 -4.42
N GLU A 338 12.65 4.18 -4.61
CA GLU A 338 11.32 4.75 -4.87
C GLU A 338 10.43 4.70 -3.62
N SER A 339 10.92 4.17 -2.48
CA SER A 339 10.07 3.91 -1.33
C SER A 339 9.88 5.15 -0.44
N VAL A 340 8.65 5.38 -0.01
CA VAL A 340 8.28 6.28 1.09
C VAL A 340 7.92 5.47 2.33
N TRP A 341 7.94 6.08 3.51
CA TRP A 341 7.59 5.40 4.75
C TRP A 341 6.26 5.93 5.29
N LEU A 342 5.26 5.06 5.35
CA LEU A 342 3.90 5.42 5.73
C LEU A 342 3.45 4.65 6.96
N SER A 343 2.62 5.28 7.81
CA SER A 343 1.90 4.58 8.86
C SER A 343 0.73 3.77 8.31
N GLY A 344 0.15 2.90 9.14
CA GLY A 344 -1.09 2.18 8.78
C GLY A 344 -2.25 3.12 8.48
N GLU A 345 -2.37 4.22 9.22
CA GLU A 345 -3.38 5.26 8.97
C GLU A 345 -3.19 5.97 7.62
N GLU A 346 -1.95 6.35 7.30
CA GLU A 346 -1.61 6.98 6.02
C GLU A 346 -1.85 6.02 4.85
N LEU A 347 -1.43 4.76 5.01
CA LEU A 347 -1.64 3.73 3.99
C LEU A 347 -3.13 3.47 3.74
N THR A 348 -3.95 3.39 4.80
CA THR A 348 -5.41 3.29 4.71
C THR A 348 -6.02 4.49 3.98
N SER A 349 -5.45 5.69 4.15
CA SER A 349 -5.95 6.90 3.50
C SER A 349 -5.81 6.85 1.98
N ILE A 350 -4.69 6.31 1.46
CA ILE A 350 -4.43 6.21 0.02
C ILE A 350 -4.93 4.91 -0.61
N TYR A 351 -5.14 3.86 0.20
CA TYR A 351 -5.75 2.61 -0.24
C TYR A 351 -6.46 1.88 0.89
N HIS A 352 -7.72 1.57 0.64
CA HIS A 352 -8.50 0.62 1.42
C HIS A 352 -9.41 -0.18 0.48
N PHE A 353 -9.93 -1.30 0.96
CA PHE A 353 -10.96 -2.02 0.21
C PHE A 353 -12.27 -1.22 0.12
N PRO A 354 -13.16 -1.49 -0.86
CA PRO A 354 -14.44 -0.79 -0.98
C PRO A 354 -15.46 -1.24 0.08
N ILE A 355 -15.16 -0.94 1.34
CA ILE A 355 -15.92 -1.31 2.56
C ILE A 355 -16.85 -0.19 3.07
N ILE A 356 -16.81 0.97 2.40
CA ILE A 356 -17.68 2.13 2.62
C ILE A 356 -18.46 2.41 1.33
N LYS A 357 -19.46 3.31 1.39
CA LYS A 357 -20.22 3.67 0.18
C LYS A 357 -19.26 4.33 -0.82
N ILE A 358 -19.28 3.86 -2.06
CA ILE A 358 -18.54 4.46 -3.18
C ILE A 358 -19.54 4.72 -4.29
N GLU A 359 -19.62 5.98 -4.71
CA GLU A 359 -20.53 6.41 -5.78
C GLU A 359 -19.90 6.29 -7.17
N THR A 360 -18.59 6.06 -7.23
CA THR A 360 -17.86 5.87 -8.48
C THR A 360 -18.52 4.78 -9.33
N PRO A 361 -18.87 5.08 -10.60
CA PRO A 361 -19.45 4.10 -11.50
C PRO A 361 -18.42 3.02 -11.87
N LYS A 362 -18.89 1.89 -12.41
CA LYS A 362 -18.04 0.83 -12.98
C LYS A 362 -17.09 0.14 -11.99
N VAL A 363 -17.18 0.40 -10.68
CA VAL A 363 -16.50 -0.45 -9.69
C VAL A 363 -17.07 -1.86 -9.73
N ARG A 364 -16.19 -2.86 -9.81
CA ARG A 364 -16.56 -4.27 -9.95
C ARG A 364 -17.03 -4.89 -8.64
N PHE A 365 -18.29 -4.64 -8.31
CA PHE A 365 -18.95 -5.22 -7.13
C PHE A 365 -19.49 -6.63 -7.37
N VAL A 366 -19.68 -7.39 -6.29
CA VAL A 366 -20.43 -8.64 -6.35
C VAL A 366 -21.93 -8.33 -6.43
N LYS A 367 -22.67 -9.09 -7.25
CA LYS A 367 -24.10 -8.85 -7.48
C LYS A 367 -24.97 -9.22 -6.26
N ALA A 368 -24.52 -10.17 -5.45
CA ALA A 368 -25.24 -10.64 -4.26
C ALA A 368 -24.27 -11.06 -3.16
N LYS A 369 -24.70 -10.91 -1.91
CA LYS A 369 -23.97 -11.44 -0.75
C LYS A 369 -24.02 -12.97 -0.79
N ALA A 370 -22.87 -13.61 -0.63
CA ALA A 370 -22.82 -15.06 -0.51
C ALA A 370 -23.28 -15.45 0.91
N ALA A 371 -24.14 -16.47 0.99
CA ALA A 371 -24.60 -17.02 2.27
C ALA A 371 -23.95 -18.38 2.52
N ALA A 372 -23.64 -18.65 3.79
CA ALA A 372 -23.17 -19.97 4.21
C ALA A 372 -24.23 -21.03 3.88
N PRO A 373 -23.82 -22.26 3.53
CA PRO A 373 -24.77 -23.35 3.41
C PRO A 373 -25.43 -23.64 4.77
N PRO A 374 -26.68 -24.14 4.80
CA PRO A 374 -27.31 -24.61 6.03
C PRO A 374 -26.40 -25.55 6.81
N ALA A 375 -26.38 -25.43 8.15
CA ALA A 375 -25.51 -26.26 9.00
C ALA A 375 -25.86 -27.75 8.88
N ILE A 376 -27.13 -28.06 8.63
CA ILE A 376 -27.63 -29.42 8.41
C ILE A 376 -27.94 -29.56 6.93
N LEU A 377 -27.12 -30.34 6.23
CA LEU A 377 -27.35 -30.72 4.85
C LEU A 377 -27.63 -32.22 4.75
N PRO A 378 -28.57 -32.63 3.89
CA PRO A 378 -28.79 -34.04 3.63
C PRO A 378 -27.58 -34.66 2.93
N ALA A 379 -27.10 -35.79 3.46
CA ALA A 379 -25.94 -36.50 2.91
C ALA A 379 -26.21 -37.10 1.52
N SER A 380 -27.46 -37.49 1.26
CA SER A 380 -27.93 -38.12 0.02
C SER A 380 -29.18 -37.43 -0.51
N GLY A 381 -29.45 -37.61 -1.80
CA GLY A 381 -30.59 -36.99 -2.48
C GLY A 381 -30.23 -36.44 -3.85
N VAL A 382 -31.19 -35.75 -4.45
CA VAL A 382 -31.00 -35.11 -5.77
C VAL A 382 -30.20 -33.82 -5.58
N ILE A 383 -29.21 -33.60 -6.44
CA ILE A 383 -28.42 -32.36 -6.42
C ILE A 383 -29.32 -31.22 -6.90
N LEU A 384 -29.53 -30.21 -6.04
CA LEU A 384 -30.21 -28.97 -6.40
C LEU A 384 -29.24 -27.95 -7.00
N GLY A 385 -28.00 -27.96 -6.51
CA GLY A 385 -26.99 -27.02 -6.94
C GLY A 385 -25.73 -27.10 -6.09
N ARG A 386 -24.85 -26.13 -6.29
CA ARG A 386 -23.59 -25.96 -5.57
C ARG A 386 -23.60 -24.59 -4.91
N ASN A 387 -23.38 -24.55 -3.61
CA ASN A 387 -23.14 -23.31 -2.87
C ASN A 387 -21.64 -23.04 -2.86
N GLN A 388 -21.24 -21.84 -3.26
CA GLN A 388 -19.86 -21.38 -3.12
C GLN A 388 -19.82 -20.31 -2.02
N PHE A 389 -19.18 -20.65 -0.90
CA PHE A 389 -19.02 -19.73 0.22
C PHE A 389 -17.60 -19.82 0.76
N ARG A 390 -16.91 -18.68 0.86
CA ARG A 390 -15.51 -18.58 1.34
C ARG A 390 -14.54 -19.54 0.64
N ASN A 391 -14.65 -19.65 -0.69
CA ASN A 391 -13.85 -20.55 -1.54
C ASN A 391 -14.00 -22.04 -1.21
N GLN A 392 -15.09 -22.41 -0.52
CA GLN A 392 -15.51 -23.79 -0.35
C GLN A 392 -16.76 -24.03 -1.17
N GLU A 393 -16.73 -25.08 -1.98
CA GLU A 393 -17.89 -25.56 -2.72
C GLU A 393 -18.60 -26.63 -1.89
N THR A 394 -19.86 -26.38 -1.58
CA THR A 394 -20.72 -27.33 -0.88
C THR A 394 -21.86 -27.75 -1.81
N THR A 395 -21.97 -29.06 -2.09
CA THR A 395 -23.06 -29.58 -2.92
C THR A 395 -24.36 -29.58 -2.11
N ILE A 396 -25.38 -28.88 -2.58
CA ILE A 396 -26.70 -28.82 -1.95
C ILE A 396 -27.57 -29.90 -2.56
N LYS A 397 -28.08 -30.78 -1.70
CA LYS A 397 -28.94 -31.91 -2.07
C LYS A 397 -30.32 -31.75 -1.47
N LEU A 398 -31.31 -32.37 -2.09
CA LEU A 398 -32.67 -32.51 -1.57
C LEU A 398 -32.95 -33.99 -1.31
N ASN A 399 -33.20 -34.35 -0.05
CA ASN A 399 -33.55 -35.72 0.27
C ASN A 399 -34.97 -36.07 -0.28
N PRO A 400 -35.29 -37.36 -0.43
CA PRO A 400 -36.57 -37.77 -1.02
C PRO A 400 -37.83 -37.32 -0.26
N LEU A 401 -37.77 -37.19 1.07
CA LEU A 401 -38.90 -36.77 1.90
C LEU A 401 -39.21 -35.29 1.72
N ASP A 402 -38.17 -34.45 1.73
CA ASP A 402 -38.29 -33.02 1.51
C ASP A 402 -38.72 -32.73 0.07
N ARG A 403 -38.21 -33.49 -0.91
CA ARG A 403 -38.68 -33.39 -2.31
C ARG A 403 -40.18 -33.64 -2.41
N ARG A 404 -40.73 -34.63 -1.69
CA ARG A 404 -42.17 -34.91 -1.69
C ARG A 404 -42.99 -33.76 -1.09
N ARG A 405 -42.46 -33.07 -0.08
CA ARG A 405 -43.15 -31.99 0.64
C ARG A 405 -43.03 -30.62 -0.01
N HIS A 406 -41.96 -30.39 -0.75
CA HIS A 406 -41.57 -29.04 -1.18
C HIS A 406 -41.40 -28.86 -2.69
N LEU A 407 -41.43 -29.95 -3.47
CA LEU A 407 -41.33 -29.88 -4.94
C LEU A 407 -42.63 -30.38 -5.58
N TYR A 408 -43.34 -29.48 -6.26
CA TYR A 408 -44.52 -29.82 -7.05
C TYR A 408 -44.24 -29.45 -8.51
N ILE A 409 -44.46 -30.41 -9.42
CA ILE A 409 -44.41 -30.16 -10.86
C ILE A 409 -45.86 -30.10 -11.32
N VAL A 410 -46.33 -28.91 -11.66
CA VAL A 410 -47.67 -28.69 -12.23
C VAL A 410 -47.52 -28.64 -13.74
N GLY A 411 -48.01 -29.67 -14.42
CA GLY A 411 -48.05 -29.75 -15.88
C GLY A 411 -49.48 -29.96 -16.36
N HIS A 412 -49.86 -29.28 -17.44
CA HIS A 412 -51.07 -29.58 -18.18
C HIS A 412 -50.76 -30.69 -19.18
N GLN A 413 -51.50 -31.80 -19.13
CA GLN A 413 -51.43 -32.81 -20.18
C GLN A 413 -52.01 -32.21 -21.46
N ARG A 414 -51.28 -32.30 -22.56
CA ARG A 414 -51.80 -31.98 -23.90
C ARG A 414 -52.66 -33.11 -24.41
#